data_AF-A0A7K3EQK6-F1
#
_entry.id   AF-A0A7K3EQK6-F1
#
_cell.length_a   1.000
_cell.length_b   1.000
_cell.length_c   1.000
_cell.angle_alpha   90.00
_cell.angle_beta   90.00
_cell.angle_gamma   90.00
#
_symmetry.space_group_name_H-M   'P 1'
#
loop_
_entity.id
_entity.type
_entity.pdbx_description
1 polymer ?
#
loop_
_entity_poly.entity_id
_entity_poly.type
_entity_poly.pdbx_seq_one_letter_code
_entity_poly.pdbx_strand_id
1 'polypeptide(L)' 'VFRDRFQECADALAPYLDWSPAAVLLDAELLERVEYVQPVLWAVMVSLAELWRSFGVEPDAVVGHSQ' A
#
# COMPACT_ATOMS: atom_id res chain seq x y z
N VAL A 1 12.62 3.20 4.73
CA VAL A 1 11.46 4.07 4.40
C VAL A 1 10.33 3.28 3.75
N PHE A 2 10.41 2.87 2.46
CA PHE A 2 9.28 2.16 1.81
C PHE A 2 8.85 0.92 2.59
N ARG A 3 9.79 0.01 2.88
CA ARG A 3 9.52 -1.24 3.62
C ARG A 3 8.86 -0.95 4.96
N ASP A 4 9.39 0.02 5.70
CA ASP A 4 8.91 0.37 7.04
C ASP A 4 7.48 0.90 6.96
N ARG A 5 7.21 1.81 6.00
CA ARG A 5 5.86 2.33 5.77
C ARG A 5 4.88 1.25 5.30
N PHE A 6 5.34 0.34 4.45
CA PHE A 6 4.51 -0.77 3.97
C PHE A 6 4.17 -1.73 5.12
N GLN A 7 5.12 -1.97 6.04
CA GLN A 7 4.88 -2.76 7.23
C GLN A 7 3.88 -2.08 8.18
N GLU A 8 3.99 -0.77 8.42
CA GLU A 8 2.99 -0.02 9.19
C GLU A 8 1.58 -0.13 8.58
N CYS A 9 1.47 -0.04 7.25
CA CYS A 9 0.20 -0.25 6.55
C CYS A 9 -0.30 -1.69 6.71
N ALA A 10 0.60 -2.68 6.62
CA ALA A 10 0.25 -4.08 6.81
C ALA A 10 -0.26 -4.37 8.22
N ASP A 11 0.37 -3.79 9.24
CA ASP A 11 -0.07 -3.91 10.63
C ASP A 11 -1.44 -3.26 10.84
N ALA A 12 -1.70 -2.11 10.19
CA ALA A 12 -3.00 -1.45 10.22
C ALA A 12 -4.10 -2.24 9.50
N LEU A 13 -3.75 -2.98 8.44
CA LEU A 13 -4.68 -3.81 7.67
C LEU A 13 -4.92 -5.19 8.29
N ALA A 14 -4.05 -5.65 9.19
CA ALA A 14 -4.11 -7.00 9.77
C ALA A 14 -5.47 -7.40 10.39
N PRO A 15 -6.26 -6.51 11.02
CA PRO A 15 -7.59 -6.87 11.52
C PRO A 15 -8.65 -7.11 10.43
N TYR A 16 -8.40 -6.69 9.19
CA TYR A 16 -9.38 -6.66 8.10
C TYR A 16 -9.07 -7.65 6.99
N LEU A 17 -7.84 -8.17 6.94
CA LEU A 17 -7.39 -9.11 5.92
C LEU A 17 -6.98 -10.43 6.56
N ASP A 18 -7.35 -11.52 5.91
CA ASP A 18 -6.92 -12.88 6.25
C ASP A 18 -5.54 -13.23 5.68
N TRP A 19 -5.01 -12.40 4.77
CA TRP A 19 -3.65 -12.51 4.22
C TRP A 19 -2.84 -11.25 4.43
N SER A 20 -1.54 -11.41 4.66
CA SER A 20 -0.64 -10.26 4.76
C SER A 20 -0.53 -9.54 3.40
N PRO A 21 -0.51 -8.20 3.36
CA PRO A 21 -0.28 -7.45 2.13
C PRO A 21 0.98 -7.85 1.36
N ALA A 22 2.04 -8.26 2.06
CA ALA A 22 3.26 -8.75 1.44
C ALA A 22 3.07 -10.09 0.73
N ALA A 23 2.25 -10.99 1.28
CA ALA A 23 1.91 -12.26 0.63
C ALA A 23 1.06 -12.02 -0.62
N VAL A 24 0.07 -11.13 -0.54
CA VAL A 24 -0.78 -10.76 -1.69
C VAL A 24 0.06 -10.20 -2.85
N LEU A 25 1.04 -9.33 -2.58
CA LEU A 25 1.92 -8.78 -3.64
C LEU A 25 2.69 -9.85 -4.43
N LEU A 26 2.89 -11.03 -3.85
CA LEU A 26 3.63 -12.14 -4.45
C LEU A 26 2.71 -13.17 -5.11
N ASP A 27 1.40 -12.94 -5.10
CA ASP A 27 0.39 -13.86 -5.61
C ASP A 27 -0.52 -13.15 -6.64
N ALA A 28 -0.38 -13.53 -7.90
CA ALA A 28 -1.13 -12.93 -8.99
C ALA A 28 -2.65 -13.19 -8.89
N GLU A 29 -3.07 -14.36 -8.41
CA GLU A 29 -4.49 -14.70 -8.29
C GLU A 29 -5.16 -13.86 -7.18
N LEU A 30 -4.43 -13.61 -6.09
CA LEU A 30 -4.92 -12.72 -5.03
C LEU A 30 -5.00 -11.26 -5.50
N LEU A 31 -4.10 -10.81 -6.38
CA LEU A 31 -4.16 -9.47 -6.97
C LEU A 31 -5.33 -9.27 -7.94
N GLU A 32 -5.95 -10.33 -8.43
CA GLU A 32 -7.18 -10.22 -9.26
C GLU A 32 -8.44 -10.02 -8.41
N ARG A 33 -8.35 -10.26 -7.09
CA ARG A 33 -9.48 -10.15 -6.16
C ARG A 33 -9.55 -8.76 -5.54
N VAL A 34 -10.69 -8.10 -5.72
CA VAL A 34 -10.90 -6.68 -5.38
C VAL A 34 -10.65 -6.40 -3.89
N GLU A 35 -11.03 -7.34 -3.03
CA GLU A 35 -10.89 -7.27 -1.58
C GLU A 35 -9.43 -7.30 -1.10
N TYR A 36 -8.50 -7.75 -1.95
CA TYR A 36 -7.06 -7.72 -1.66
C TYR A 36 -6.33 -6.65 -2.44
N VAL A 37 -6.62 -6.49 -3.73
CA VAL A 37 -5.88 -5.56 -4.58
C VAL A 37 -6.07 -4.11 -4.14
N GLN A 38 -7.27 -3.70 -3.72
CA GLN A 38 -7.50 -2.32 -3.29
C GLN A 38 -6.71 -1.95 -2.02
N PRO A 39 -6.81 -2.69 -0.90
CA PRO A 39 -6.04 -2.34 0.30
C PRO A 39 -4.53 -2.47 0.09
N VAL A 40 -4.08 -3.42 -0.72
CA VAL A 40 -2.65 -3.58 -1.03
C VAL A 40 -2.15 -2.46 -1.93
N LEU A 41 -2.92 -2.06 -2.95
CA LEU A 41 -2.59 -0.92 -3.80
C LEU A 41 -2.52 0.37 -2.97
N TRP A 42 -3.46 0.57 -2.05
CA TRP A 42 -3.40 1.67 -1.09
C TRP A 42 -2.11 1.66 -0.26
N ALA A 43 -1.73 0.52 0.31
CA ALA A 43 -0.49 0.39 1.08
C ALA A 43 0.75 0.70 0.23
N VAL A 44 0.77 0.26 -1.04
CA VAL A 44 1.84 0.60 -2.00
C VAL A 44 1.87 2.10 -2.27
N MET A 45 0.73 2.74 -2.57
CA MET A 45 0.66 4.17 -2.88
C MET A 45 1.15 5.03 -1.70
N VAL A 46 0.71 4.73 -0.47
CA VAL A 46 1.17 5.42 0.74
C VAL A 46 2.67 5.23 0.95
N SER A 47 3.17 4.01 0.75
CA SER A 47 4.59 3.71 0.91
C SER A 47 5.47 4.37 -0.15
N LEU A 48 4.99 4.52 -1.39
CA LEU A 48 5.65 5.27 -2.44
C LEU A 48 5.67 6.77 -2.16
N ALA A 49 4.57 7.34 -1.66
CA ALA A 49 4.54 8.75 -1.26
C ALA A 49 5.59 9.06 -0.20
N GLU A 50 5.72 8.20 0.81
CA GLU A 50 6.73 8.36 1.86
C GLU A 50 8.16 8.14 1.36
N LEU A 51 8.35 7.23 0.39
CA LEU A 51 9.63 7.09 -0.29
C LEU A 51 10.02 8.39 -1.02
N TRP A 52 9.10 9.01 -1.77
CA TRP A 52 9.34 10.29 -2.44
C TRP A 52 9.74 11.40 -1.47
N ARG A 53 9.02 11.52 -0.35
CA ARG A 53 9.32 12.50 0.70
C ARG A 53 10.70 12.29 1.32
N SER A 54 11.16 11.03 1.42
CA SER A 54 12.53 10.75 1.89
C SER A 54 13.64 11.26 0.97
N PHE A 55 13.32 11.56 -0.29
CA PHE A 55 14.21 12.25 -1.23
C PHE A 55 13.99 13.76 -1.28
N GLY A 56 13.19 14.32 -0.37
CA GLY A 56 12.86 15.75 -0.31
C GLY A 56 11.80 16.21 -1.31
N VAL A 57 11.07 15.27 -1.94
CA VAL A 57 9.95 15.59 -2.83
C VAL A 57 8.68 15.72 -2.00
N GLU A 58 8.30 16.95 -1.67
CA GLU A 58 7.04 17.25 -0.97
C GLU A 58 5.94 17.63 -1.97
N PRO A 59 4.76 16.99 -1.92
CA PRO A 59 3.66 17.33 -2.81
C PRO A 59 2.97 18.64 -2.35
N ASP A 60 2.85 19.60 -3.26
CA ASP A 60 2.04 20.82 -3.02
C ASP A 60 0.53 20.54 -3.06
N ALA A 61 0.12 19.49 -3.76
CA ALA A 61 -1.27 19.03 -3.87
C ALA A 61 -1.33 17.52 -4.15
N VAL A 62 -2.48 16.92 -3.84
CA VAL A 62 -2.78 15.52 -4.15
C VAL A 62 -4.15 15.42 -4.84
N VAL A 63 -4.30 14.46 -5.75
CA VAL A 63 -5.56 14.12 -6.41
C VAL A 63 -5.70 12.61 -6.39
N GLY A 64 -6.90 12.12 -6.07
CA GLY A 64 -7.24 10.70 -6.14
C GLY A 64 -8.25 10.42 -7.26
N HIS A 65 -8.25 9.19 -7.77
CA HIS A 65 -9.22 8.74 -8.77
C HIS A 65 -9.70 7.34 -8.42
N SER A 66 -10.93 7.21 -7.95
CA SER A 66 -11.46 5.94 -7.44
C SER A 66 -10.56 5.34 -6.34
N GLN A 67 -10.92 4.16 -5.85
CA GLN A 67 -9.95 3.17 -5.39
C GLN A 67 -9.55 2.29 -6.57
#